data_AF-A0A2T7VR40-F1
#
_entry.id   AF-A0A2T7VR40-F1
#
_cell.length_a   1.000
_cell.length_b   1.000
_cell.length_c   1.000
_cell.angle_alpha   90.00
_cell.angle_beta   90.00
_cell.angle_gamma   90.00
#
_symmetry.space_group_name_H-M   'P 1'
#
loop_
_entity.id
_entity.type
_entity.pdbx_description
1 polymer ?
#
loop_
_entity_poly.entity_id
_entity_poly.type
_entity_poly.pdbx_seq_one_letter_code
_entity_poly.pdbx_strand_id
1 'polypeptide(L)'
;MQGILRKCGMIAAAIGAAIQLAAPANASGGNLLDYVGQCVPFAREASGIQIYGDAWTWWSKADGHYDRGHDPRVGSVIVFAKSGRLPLGHVAVVSRVVERRVLMLTHANWSRLNGERGHAERDVTLYDVSPDNDWSEVKVWFRGSEGLGSSIYPVKGFIYGGRPSPQITTRNPDYVGALIDAYAAR
;
A
#
# COMPACT_ATOMS: atom_id res chain seq x y z
N MET A 1 64.22 -41.60 41.86
CA MET A 1 64.39 -41.78 40.39
C MET A 1 63.35 -40.91 39.71
N GLN A 2 63.82 -39.96 38.90
CA GLN A 2 62.98 -39.03 38.14
C GLN A 2 62.24 -39.76 37.01
N GLY A 3 61.03 -39.31 36.67
CA GLY A 3 60.21 -39.92 35.62
C GLY A 3 59.06 -39.02 35.14
N ILE A 4 59.42 -37.99 34.36
CA ILE A 4 58.80 -37.57 33.10
C ILE A 4 57.25 -37.49 33.02
N LEU A 5 56.78 -36.25 33.13
CA LEU A 5 55.87 -35.51 32.23
C LEU A 5 55.09 -36.31 31.14
N ARG A 6 53.75 -36.18 31.14
CA ARG A 6 52.98 -35.91 29.91
C ARG A 6 51.56 -35.41 30.24
N LYS A 7 51.35 -34.11 30.03
CA LYS A 7 50.02 -33.51 29.88
C LYS A 7 49.42 -34.02 28.57
N CYS A 8 48.36 -34.83 28.64
CA CYS A 8 47.44 -35.02 27.52
C CYS A 8 46.22 -34.15 27.77
N GLY A 9 46.06 -33.12 26.92
CA GLY A 9 44.86 -32.31 26.89
C GLY A 9 43.68 -33.13 26.36
N MET A 10 42.55 -33.04 27.05
CA MET A 10 41.25 -33.34 26.45
C MET A 10 40.55 -32.00 26.20
N ILE A 11 40.56 -31.57 24.94
CA ILE A 11 39.65 -30.55 24.43
C ILE A 11 38.31 -31.28 24.24
N ALA A 12 37.38 -31.09 25.18
CA ALA A 12 36.00 -31.53 24.99
C ALA A 12 35.33 -30.54 24.01
N ALA A 13 35.14 -30.97 22.76
CA ALA A 13 34.38 -30.24 21.78
C ALA A 13 32.88 -30.33 22.12
N ALA A 14 32.31 -29.27 22.68
CA ALA A 14 30.87 -29.13 22.83
C ALA A 14 30.25 -28.84 21.45
N ILE A 15 29.53 -29.80 20.88
CA ILE A 15 28.74 -29.61 19.67
C ILE A 15 27.48 -28.83 20.06
N GLY A 16 27.52 -27.51 19.91
CA GLY A 16 26.34 -26.66 20.02
C GLY A 16 25.45 -26.82 18.80
N ALA A 17 24.29 -27.46 18.95
CA ALA A 17 23.27 -27.49 17.91
C ALA A 17 22.62 -26.10 17.81
N ALA A 18 23.02 -25.31 16.80
CA ALA A 18 22.40 -24.04 16.50
C ALA A 18 21.01 -24.27 15.87
N ILE A 19 19.95 -23.97 16.63
CA ILE A 19 18.59 -23.87 16.12
C ILE A 19 18.55 -22.62 15.24
N GLN A 20 18.58 -22.79 13.93
CA GLN A 20 18.36 -21.69 13.00
C GLN A 20 16.86 -21.37 12.97
N LEU A 21 16.48 -20.29 13.65
CA LEU A 21 15.21 -19.62 13.42
C LEU A 21 15.27 -19.01 12.01
N ALA A 22 14.68 -19.69 11.03
CA ALA A 22 14.44 -19.10 9.72
C ALA A 22 13.46 -17.93 9.89
N ALA A 23 13.97 -16.69 9.82
CA ALA A 23 13.12 -15.53 9.67
C ALA A 23 12.40 -15.62 8.31
N PRO A 24 11.09 -15.27 8.21
CA PRO A 24 10.46 -15.16 6.90
C PRO A 24 11.16 -14.05 6.11
N ALA A 25 11.73 -14.42 4.97
CA ALA A 25 12.27 -13.47 4.02
C ALA A 25 11.13 -12.64 3.43
N ASN A 26 10.78 -11.51 4.03
CA ASN A 26 10.09 -10.44 3.33
C ASN A 26 11.14 -9.67 2.51
N ALA A 27 11.70 -10.34 1.51
CA ALA A 27 12.55 -9.70 0.52
C ALA A 27 11.66 -9.24 -0.64
N SER A 28 10.96 -8.12 -0.46
CA SER A 28 10.46 -7.33 -1.59
C SER A 28 11.65 -6.60 -2.22
N GLY A 29 12.54 -7.36 -2.86
CA GLY A 29 13.67 -6.83 -3.64
C GLY A 29 13.27 -6.37 -5.04
N GLY A 30 12.00 -6.54 -5.43
CA GLY A 30 11.44 -6.08 -6.70
C GLY A 30 10.95 -4.63 -6.64
N ASN A 31 10.81 -4.01 -7.82
CA ASN A 31 10.18 -2.70 -7.93
C ASN A 31 8.66 -2.87 -7.76
N LEU A 32 8.05 -2.08 -6.87
CA LEU A 32 6.61 -2.10 -6.59
C LEU A 32 5.76 -1.89 -7.86
N LEU A 33 6.30 -1.19 -8.87
CA LEU A 33 5.61 -0.97 -10.14
C LEU A 33 5.60 -2.19 -11.08
N ASP A 34 6.45 -3.19 -10.85
CA ASP A 34 6.45 -4.42 -11.64
C ASP A 34 5.33 -5.37 -11.20
N TYR A 35 4.59 -5.03 -10.15
CA TYR A 35 3.48 -5.81 -9.64
C TYR A 35 2.33 -5.89 -10.66
N VAL A 36 1.87 -7.12 -10.91
CA VAL A 36 0.66 -7.41 -11.69
C VAL A 36 -0.25 -8.32 -10.87
N GLY A 37 -1.42 -7.81 -10.48
CA GLY A 37 -2.35 -8.57 -9.65
C GLY A 37 -3.48 -7.74 -9.07
N GLN A 38 -3.95 -8.11 -7.88
CA GLN A 38 -5.08 -7.47 -7.22
C GLN A 38 -4.63 -6.32 -6.31
N CYS A 39 -5.54 -5.41 -5.98
CA CYS A 39 -5.23 -4.26 -5.12
C CYS A 39 -4.88 -4.64 -3.68
N VAL A 40 -5.47 -5.71 -3.16
CA VAL A 40 -5.31 -6.15 -1.76
C VAL A 40 -3.89 -6.67 -1.47
N PRO A 41 -3.33 -7.65 -2.20
CA PRO A 41 -1.95 -8.08 -1.96
C PRO A 41 -0.94 -6.96 -2.22
N PHE A 42 -1.17 -6.14 -3.26
CA PHE A 42 -0.37 -4.94 -3.51
C PHE A 42 -0.37 -4.00 -2.32
N ALA A 43 -1.55 -3.64 -1.79
CA ALA A 43 -1.67 -2.70 -0.68
C ALA A 43 -0.97 -3.22 0.58
N ARG A 44 -0.97 -4.54 0.82
CA ARG A 44 -0.22 -5.15 1.93
C ARG A 44 1.29 -4.97 1.77
N GLU A 45 1.82 -5.20 0.57
CA GLU A 45 3.24 -4.99 0.26
C GLU A 45 3.61 -3.50 0.33
N ALA A 46 2.78 -2.64 -0.24
CA ALA A 46 3.02 -1.21 -0.33
C ALA A 46 2.88 -0.47 1.01
N SER A 47 1.93 -0.86 1.87
CA SER A 47 1.66 -0.19 3.15
C SER A 47 2.23 -0.90 4.36
N GLY A 48 2.51 -2.21 4.26
CA GLY A 48 2.84 -3.06 5.41
C GLY A 48 1.65 -3.51 6.26
N ILE A 49 0.42 -3.04 5.99
CA ILE A 49 -0.80 -3.49 6.68
C ILE A 49 -1.12 -4.93 6.28
N GLN A 50 -1.40 -5.80 7.26
CA GLN A 50 -1.64 -7.23 7.05
C GLN A 50 -3.13 -7.60 7.20
N ILE A 51 -3.98 -7.00 6.36
CA ILE A 51 -5.41 -7.33 6.28
C ILE A 51 -5.68 -8.09 4.96
N TYR A 52 -6.62 -9.02 4.97
CA TYR A 52 -6.89 -9.95 3.87
C TYR A 52 -8.38 -10.02 3.52
N GLY A 53 -8.69 -10.60 2.37
CA GLY A 53 -10.06 -10.71 1.82
C GLY A 53 -10.44 -9.50 0.98
N ASP A 54 -11.73 -9.37 0.65
CA ASP A 54 -12.24 -8.29 -0.19
C ASP A 54 -11.86 -6.91 0.37
N ALA A 55 -11.52 -6.00 -0.54
CA ALA A 55 -11.02 -4.67 -0.19
C ALA A 55 -12.00 -3.90 0.70
N TRP A 56 -13.30 -3.94 0.41
CA TRP A 56 -14.31 -3.24 1.23
C TRP A 56 -14.37 -3.73 2.69
N THR A 57 -13.99 -5.00 2.95
CA THR A 57 -14.01 -5.59 4.31
C THR A 57 -12.87 -5.09 5.18
N TRP A 58 -11.84 -4.46 4.58
CA TRP A 58 -10.69 -3.96 5.33
C TRP A 58 -11.07 -2.94 6.40
N TRP A 59 -12.11 -2.14 6.16
CA TRP A 59 -12.57 -1.15 7.13
C TRP A 59 -12.97 -1.81 8.46
N SER A 60 -13.81 -2.83 8.42
CA SER A 60 -14.22 -3.55 9.63
C SER A 60 -13.08 -4.39 10.22
N LYS A 61 -12.23 -4.99 9.37
CA LYS A 61 -11.12 -5.84 9.82
C LYS A 61 -9.96 -5.08 10.45
N ALA A 62 -9.82 -3.79 10.16
CA ALA A 62 -8.84 -2.95 10.83
C ALA A 62 -9.26 -2.61 12.27
N ASP A 63 -10.55 -2.70 12.59
CA ASP A 63 -11.03 -2.40 13.95
C ASP A 63 -10.33 -3.26 15.01
N GLY A 64 -9.81 -2.61 16.05
CA GLY A 64 -9.04 -3.27 17.11
C GLY A 64 -7.61 -3.72 16.73
N HIS A 65 -7.19 -3.58 15.46
CA HIS A 65 -5.88 -4.00 14.97
C HIS A 65 -5.04 -2.85 14.40
N TYR A 66 -5.70 -1.88 13.77
CA TYR A 66 -5.12 -0.70 13.15
C TYR A 66 -6.03 0.50 13.43
N ASP A 67 -5.44 1.67 13.69
CA ASP A 67 -6.23 2.89 13.81
C ASP A 67 -6.92 3.22 12.49
N ARG A 68 -8.12 3.81 12.58
CA ARG A 68 -8.93 4.22 11.44
C ARG A 68 -9.45 5.64 11.63
N GLY A 69 -9.63 6.35 10.54
CA GLY A 69 -10.16 7.72 10.55
C GLY A 69 -10.52 8.23 9.17
N HIS A 70 -10.82 9.51 9.08
CA HIS A 70 -11.22 10.18 7.83
C HIS A 70 -10.17 11.17 7.34
N ASP A 71 -9.11 11.40 8.11
CA ASP A 71 -8.01 12.28 7.71
C ASP A 71 -6.98 11.51 6.87
N PRO A 72 -6.65 11.95 5.65
CA PRO A 72 -5.64 11.30 4.84
C PRO A 72 -4.24 11.51 5.44
N ARG A 73 -3.42 10.45 5.43
CA ARG A 73 -2.01 10.51 5.82
C ARG A 73 -1.16 9.77 4.78
N VAL A 74 0.02 10.28 4.47
CA VAL A 74 0.97 9.55 3.61
C VAL A 74 1.24 8.17 4.22
N GLY A 75 1.14 7.12 3.39
CA GLY A 75 1.27 5.72 3.80
C GLY A 75 0.01 5.07 4.37
N SER A 76 -1.04 5.84 4.66
CA SER A 76 -2.35 5.28 5.03
C SER A 76 -3.01 4.58 3.85
N VAL A 77 -3.88 3.61 4.14
CA VAL A 77 -4.65 2.90 3.11
C VAL A 77 -6.06 3.48 3.06
N ILE A 78 -6.42 4.09 1.94
CA ILE A 78 -7.81 4.47 1.67
C ILE A 78 -8.63 3.23 1.32
N VAL A 79 -9.84 3.12 1.89
CA VAL A 79 -10.75 1.99 1.67
C VAL A 79 -11.99 2.46 0.90
N PHE A 80 -12.13 2.03 -0.34
CA PHE A 80 -13.31 2.28 -1.15
C PHE A 80 -14.43 1.31 -0.76
N ALA A 81 -15.64 1.83 -0.60
CA ALA A 81 -16.80 1.03 -0.23
C ALA A 81 -17.26 0.13 -1.39
N LYS A 82 -17.97 -0.93 -1.02
CA LYS A 82 -18.66 -1.80 -1.98
C LYS A 82 -19.74 -0.98 -2.71
N SER A 83 -19.75 -1.06 -4.03
CA SER A 83 -20.74 -0.41 -4.90
C SER A 83 -21.00 -1.25 -6.15
N GLY A 84 -21.96 -0.87 -6.98
CA GLY A 84 -22.21 -1.56 -8.25
C GLY A 84 -20.99 -1.55 -9.19
N ARG A 85 -20.17 -0.50 -9.14
CA ARG A 85 -18.92 -0.38 -9.93
C ARG A 85 -17.72 -1.07 -9.27
N LEU A 86 -17.74 -1.20 -7.94
CA LEU A 86 -16.70 -1.85 -7.14
C LEU A 86 -17.32 -2.93 -6.24
N PRO A 87 -17.74 -4.08 -6.79
CA PRO A 87 -18.42 -5.12 -6.01
C PRO A 87 -17.55 -5.73 -4.91
N LEU A 88 -16.21 -5.65 -5.05
CA LEU A 88 -15.23 -6.08 -4.05
C LEU A 88 -14.62 -4.90 -3.27
N GLY A 89 -15.11 -3.68 -3.50
CA GLY A 89 -14.44 -2.46 -3.07
C GLY A 89 -13.10 -2.25 -3.79
N HIS A 90 -12.27 -1.38 -3.23
CA HIS A 90 -10.89 -1.16 -3.66
C HIS A 90 -10.07 -0.63 -2.48
N VAL A 91 -8.75 -0.83 -2.50
CA VAL A 91 -7.82 -0.24 -1.53
C VAL A 91 -6.64 0.35 -2.27
N ALA A 92 -6.14 1.47 -1.79
CA ALA A 92 -4.97 2.15 -2.35
C ALA A 92 -4.15 2.79 -1.23
N VAL A 93 -2.85 2.96 -1.44
CA VAL A 93 -1.96 3.62 -0.47
C VAL A 93 -1.84 5.10 -0.84
N VAL A 94 -2.03 5.99 0.12
CA VAL A 94 -1.83 7.43 -0.07
C VAL A 94 -0.34 7.70 -0.24
N SER A 95 0.10 8.10 -1.43
CA SER A 95 1.49 8.45 -1.69
C SER A 95 1.78 9.91 -1.35
N ARG A 96 0.81 10.81 -1.57
CA ARG A 96 0.88 12.24 -1.22
C ARG A 96 -0.47 12.77 -0.76
N VAL A 97 -0.39 13.70 0.19
CA VAL A 97 -1.45 14.68 0.45
C VAL A 97 -1.02 15.95 -0.28
N VAL A 98 -1.65 16.26 -1.40
CA VAL A 98 -1.28 17.42 -2.23
C VAL A 98 -1.87 18.68 -1.61
N GLU A 99 -3.17 18.63 -1.30
CA GLU A 99 -3.88 19.70 -0.61
C GLU A 99 -5.19 19.16 -0.01
N ARG A 100 -6.11 20.04 0.39
CA ARG A 100 -7.29 19.66 1.18
C ARG A 100 -8.23 18.70 0.47
N ARG A 101 -8.29 18.76 -0.86
CA ARG A 101 -9.16 17.92 -1.71
C ARG A 101 -8.40 17.03 -2.68
N VAL A 102 -7.07 17.08 -2.71
CA VAL A 102 -6.27 16.35 -3.70
C VAL A 102 -5.26 15.44 -3.00
N LEU A 103 -5.33 14.15 -3.30
CA LEU A 103 -4.29 13.17 -2.95
C LEU A 103 -3.65 12.61 -4.21
N MET A 104 -2.53 11.93 -4.01
CA MET A 104 -2.02 10.96 -4.95
C MET A 104 -2.01 9.58 -4.30
N LEU A 105 -2.28 8.56 -5.10
CA LEU A 105 -2.41 7.18 -4.69
C LEU A 105 -1.43 6.27 -5.43
N THR A 106 -1.00 5.22 -4.74
CA THR A 106 -0.27 4.11 -5.33
C THR A 106 -1.05 2.83 -5.08
N HIS A 107 -1.40 2.12 -6.16
CA HIS A 107 -2.33 1.00 -6.16
C HIS A 107 -2.15 0.13 -7.40
N ALA A 108 -2.79 -1.03 -7.41
CA ALA A 108 -2.83 -1.92 -8.57
C ALA A 108 -4.27 -2.22 -8.98
N ASN A 109 -4.47 -2.70 -10.21
CA ASN A 109 -5.75 -3.20 -10.72
C ASN A 109 -6.84 -2.14 -10.98
N TRP A 110 -6.48 -0.87 -11.14
CA TRP A 110 -7.46 0.20 -11.37
C TRP A 110 -7.68 0.51 -12.85
N SER A 111 -6.65 0.96 -13.57
CA SER A 111 -6.75 1.24 -15.00
C SER A 111 -6.68 -0.04 -15.84
N ARG A 112 -7.15 0.05 -17.10
CA ARG A 112 -6.81 -0.93 -18.13
C ARG A 112 -5.61 -0.40 -18.91
N LEU A 113 -4.53 -1.18 -18.99
CA LEU A 113 -3.37 -0.87 -19.83
C LEU A 113 -3.34 -1.90 -20.95
N ASN A 114 -3.38 -1.44 -22.21
CA ASN A 114 -3.43 -2.33 -23.39
C ASN A 114 -4.55 -3.39 -23.33
N GLY A 115 -5.68 -3.05 -22.70
CA GLY A 115 -6.82 -3.95 -22.52
C GLY A 115 -6.77 -4.81 -21.23
N GLU A 116 -5.62 -4.89 -20.57
CA GLU A 116 -5.41 -5.71 -19.38
C GLU A 116 -5.53 -4.90 -18.09
N ARG A 117 -5.99 -5.56 -17.02
CA ARG A 117 -5.97 -4.99 -15.67
C ARG A 117 -4.87 -5.65 -14.84
N GLY A 118 -4.53 -5.02 -13.73
CA GLY A 118 -3.73 -5.62 -12.67
C GLY A 118 -2.40 -4.92 -12.43
N HIS A 119 -1.97 -4.06 -13.37
CA HIS A 119 -0.74 -3.30 -13.22
C HIS A 119 -0.81 -2.35 -12.02
N ALA A 120 0.34 -2.17 -11.38
CA ALA A 120 0.57 -1.13 -10.42
C ALA A 120 0.73 0.24 -11.11
N GLU A 121 0.11 1.25 -10.51
CA GLU A 121 0.20 2.65 -10.88
C GLU A 121 0.60 3.43 -9.63
N ARG A 122 1.41 4.46 -9.83
CA ARG A 122 2.02 5.23 -8.75
C ARG A 122 1.69 6.71 -8.94
N ASP A 123 1.44 7.38 -7.83
CA ASP A 123 1.11 8.80 -7.76
C ASP A 123 -0.13 9.21 -8.60
N VAL A 124 -1.13 8.32 -8.65
CA VAL A 124 -2.42 8.54 -9.34
C VAL A 124 -3.27 9.57 -8.61
N THR A 125 -3.73 10.60 -9.32
CA THR A 125 -4.56 11.67 -8.74
C THR A 125 -5.89 11.16 -8.21
N LEU A 126 -6.22 11.56 -6.99
CA LEU A 126 -7.52 11.38 -6.33
C LEU A 126 -8.07 12.74 -5.91
N TYR A 127 -9.33 12.99 -6.21
CA TYR A 127 -10.00 14.24 -5.85
C TYR A 127 -11.24 13.99 -5.00
N ASP A 128 -11.37 14.73 -3.91
CA ASP A 128 -12.55 14.75 -3.05
C ASP A 128 -13.66 15.62 -3.65
N VAL A 129 -14.76 14.98 -4.01
CA VAL A 129 -15.99 15.62 -4.52
C VAL A 129 -17.09 15.71 -3.48
N SER A 130 -16.83 15.25 -2.24
CA SER A 130 -17.80 15.33 -1.15
C SER A 130 -18.21 16.78 -0.87
N PRO A 131 -19.49 17.04 -0.57
CA PRO A 131 -19.95 18.37 -0.20
C PRO A 131 -19.19 18.94 1.00
N ASP A 132 -18.90 18.10 1.99
CA ASP A 132 -18.36 18.50 3.29
C ASP A 132 -16.82 18.49 3.37
N ASN A 133 -16.13 18.10 2.28
CA ASN A 133 -14.67 17.93 2.25
C ASN A 133 -14.16 16.91 3.28
N ASP A 134 -14.87 15.80 3.39
CA ASP A 134 -14.67 14.75 4.38
C ASP A 134 -14.19 13.42 3.76
N TRP A 135 -13.81 13.46 2.47
CA TRP A 135 -13.37 12.31 1.67
C TRP A 135 -14.41 11.21 1.49
N SER A 136 -15.68 11.43 1.84
CA SER A 136 -16.73 10.41 1.71
C SER A 136 -17.02 10.00 0.26
N GLU A 137 -16.75 10.90 -0.69
CA GLU A 137 -16.98 10.71 -2.12
C GLU A 137 -15.81 11.22 -2.95
N VAL A 138 -15.24 10.36 -3.81
CA VAL A 138 -14.02 10.70 -4.56
C VAL A 138 -14.14 10.37 -6.05
N LYS A 139 -13.39 11.11 -6.87
CA LYS A 139 -13.07 10.74 -8.25
C LYS A 139 -11.61 10.36 -8.34
N VAL A 140 -11.33 9.31 -9.12
CA VAL A 140 -9.97 8.82 -9.35
C VAL A 140 -9.61 9.07 -10.81
N TRP A 141 -8.40 9.57 -11.05
CA TRP A 141 -7.80 9.54 -12.38
C TRP A 141 -7.55 8.09 -12.82
N PHE A 142 -7.51 7.82 -14.11
CA PHE A 142 -7.06 6.53 -14.63
C PHE A 142 -6.40 6.70 -16.01
N ARG A 143 -5.57 5.72 -16.40
CA ARG A 143 -4.90 5.80 -17.70
C ARG A 143 -5.90 5.77 -18.85
N GLY A 144 -5.85 6.79 -19.70
CA GLY A 144 -6.73 6.93 -20.87
C GLY A 144 -7.90 7.89 -20.68
N SER A 145 -8.00 8.57 -19.52
CA SER A 145 -8.88 9.74 -19.36
C SER A 145 -8.11 11.04 -19.60
N GLU A 146 -8.80 12.07 -20.10
CA GLU A 146 -8.28 13.45 -20.22
C GLU A 146 -8.33 14.21 -18.87
N GLY A 147 -8.30 13.50 -17.74
CA GLY A 147 -8.47 14.04 -16.40
C GLY A 147 -9.07 13.01 -15.44
N LEU A 148 -9.79 13.45 -14.40
CA LEU A 148 -10.49 12.53 -13.51
C LEU A 148 -11.56 11.72 -14.26
N GLY A 149 -11.75 10.46 -13.87
CA GLY A 149 -12.87 9.67 -14.37
C GLY A 149 -14.23 10.27 -14.00
N SER A 150 -15.28 9.96 -14.77
CA SER A 150 -16.63 10.48 -14.53
C SER A 150 -17.33 9.83 -13.32
N SER A 151 -16.84 8.68 -12.85
CA SER A 151 -17.47 7.93 -11.77
C SER A 151 -17.07 8.49 -10.40
N ILE A 152 -18.08 8.65 -9.53
CA ILE A 152 -17.90 8.96 -8.11
C ILE A 152 -17.88 7.64 -7.34
N TYR A 153 -16.92 7.51 -6.43
CA TYR A 153 -16.73 6.33 -5.61
C TYR A 153 -16.88 6.67 -4.13
N PRO A 154 -17.75 5.96 -3.38
CA PRO A 154 -17.85 6.13 -1.94
C PRO A 154 -16.64 5.53 -1.22
N VAL A 155 -16.19 6.19 -0.17
CA VAL A 155 -15.03 5.81 0.65
C VAL A 155 -15.47 5.59 2.09
N LYS A 156 -14.84 4.62 2.76
CA LYS A 156 -15.07 4.34 4.19
C LYS A 156 -14.16 5.15 5.11
N GLY A 157 -12.97 5.50 4.63
CA GLY A 157 -11.96 6.23 5.37
C GLY A 157 -10.56 5.68 5.08
N PHE A 158 -9.65 5.95 6.02
CA PHE A 158 -8.24 5.63 5.95
C PHE A 158 -7.85 4.72 7.11
N ILE A 159 -7.04 3.70 6.82
CA ILE A 159 -6.43 2.81 7.81
C ILE A 159 -4.96 3.24 8.01
N TYR A 160 -4.53 3.36 9.26
CA TYR A 160 -3.20 3.82 9.65
C TYR A 160 -2.35 2.68 10.22
N GLY A 161 -1.08 2.95 10.54
CA GLY A 161 -0.23 2.04 11.34
C GLY A 161 0.63 1.03 10.56
N GLY A 162 0.64 1.12 9.23
CA GLY A 162 1.56 0.34 8.39
C GLY A 162 3.01 0.84 8.41
N ARG A 163 3.91 0.09 7.77
CA ARG A 163 5.28 0.51 7.43
C ARG A 163 5.36 0.64 5.90
N PRO A 164 4.99 1.80 5.35
CA PRO A 164 4.90 1.96 3.91
C PRO A 164 6.26 1.80 3.23
N SER A 165 6.26 1.17 2.06
CA SER A 165 7.44 1.07 1.21
C SER A 165 7.92 2.46 0.78
N PRO A 166 9.24 2.74 0.74
CA PRO A 166 9.75 3.97 0.16
C PRO A 166 9.37 4.18 -1.32
N GLN A 167 8.94 3.11 -1.99
CA GLN A 167 8.56 3.10 -3.40
C GLN A 167 7.08 3.45 -3.64
N ILE A 168 6.30 3.82 -2.62
CA ILE A 168 4.91 4.25 -2.80
C ILE A 168 4.80 5.58 -3.56
N THR A 169 5.91 6.27 -3.83
CA THR A 169 5.92 7.56 -4.49
C THR A 169 7.19 7.71 -5.31
N THR A 170 7.14 8.51 -6.37
CA THR A 170 8.33 8.86 -7.13
C THR A 170 9.15 9.95 -6.42
N ARG A 171 10.39 10.19 -6.88
CA ARG A 171 11.26 11.23 -6.32
C ARG A 171 10.70 12.63 -6.54
N ASN A 172 10.10 12.86 -7.72
CA ASN A 172 9.52 14.12 -8.14
C ASN A 172 8.06 13.92 -8.58
N PRO A 173 7.11 13.75 -7.65
CA PRO A 173 5.70 13.58 -8.01
C PRO A 173 5.16 14.85 -8.67
N ASP A 174 4.30 14.67 -9.68
CA ASP A 174 3.79 15.77 -10.49
C ASP A 174 2.60 16.47 -9.80
N TYR A 175 2.91 17.31 -8.81
CA TYR A 175 1.90 18.08 -8.07
C TYR A 175 1.10 19.01 -8.98
N VAL A 176 1.71 19.57 -10.02
CA VAL A 176 1.05 20.47 -10.96
C VAL A 176 0.06 19.66 -11.80
N GLY A 177 0.47 18.51 -12.33
CA GLY A 177 -0.39 17.57 -13.03
C GLY A 177 -1.60 17.15 -12.18
N ALA A 178 -1.40 16.80 -10.90
CA ALA A 178 -2.51 16.45 -10.02
C ALA A 178 -3.51 17.59 -9.79
N LEU A 179 -3.03 18.84 -9.68
CA LEU A 179 -3.92 19.99 -9.57
C LEU A 179 -4.65 20.28 -10.89
N ILE A 180 -4.01 20.09 -12.03
CA ILE A 180 -4.63 20.21 -13.36
C ILE A 180 -5.72 19.13 -13.52
N ASP A 181 -5.40 17.87 -13.24
CA ASP A 181 -6.35 16.75 -13.28
C ASP A 181 -7.59 17.04 -12.43
N ALA A 182 -7.37 17.54 -11.22
CA ALA A 182 -8.44 17.82 -10.25
C ALA A 182 -9.35 18.97 -10.67
N TYR A 183 -8.81 20.00 -11.33
CA TYR A 183 -9.50 21.27 -11.48
C TYR A 183 -9.73 21.76 -12.90
N ALA A 184 -9.00 21.27 -13.89
CA ALA A 184 -9.15 21.65 -15.29
C ALA A 184 -10.22 20.82 -16.01
N ALA A 185 -10.44 19.58 -15.59
CA ALA A 185 -11.36 18.63 -16.23
C ALA A 185 -12.83 18.76 -15.77
N ARG A 186 -13.30 19.98 -15.46
CA ARG A 186 -14.68 20.24 -15.01
C ARG A 186 -15.62 20.51 -16.17
#